data_AF-A0A377DQG3-F1
#
_entry.id   AF-A0A377DQG3-F1
#
_cell.length_a   1.000
_cell.length_b   1.000
_cell.length_c   1.000
_cell.angle_alpha   90.00
_cell.angle_beta   90.00
_cell.angle_gamma   90.00
#
_symmetry.space_group_name_H-M   'P 1'
#
loop_
_entity.id
_entity.type
_entity.pdbx_description
1 polymer ?
#
loop_
_entity_poly.entity_id
_entity_poly.type
_entity_poly.pdbx_seq_one_letter_code
_entity_poly.pdbx_strand_id
1 'polypeptide(L)'
;MAYVNVDRDSASRLGISMADVDNALCNAFGQRLISTIYTQANQYRVVLEHNTENTPGLAALDTIRLTSSDGGVVPLSSIAKIEQRFAPLSINHLDQFPVTTISFNVPDNYSLGDAVQAIMDTEKTLNLPVDITTQFQGSTLAFQSALGSTVWLIVAAVVAMYIVLGILYESFIHPITILSTLPTAGVGALLALMIAGSELDVIAIIGIILLIGIVKKNAIMMIDFALAAEREQGMSPRDAIYQACLLRFRPIPDDHSGGSAWRAAADVEYRGRRGTASSVRYRHGRRPDCQPGADAVYHAGDLSAVRPPGIGGPKVALLAMKRRRK
;
A
#
# COMPACT_ATOMS: atom_id res chain seq x y z
N MET A 1 -30.04 -19.28 -9.58
CA MET A 1 -31.14 -18.29 -9.61
C MET A 1 -32.34 -18.91 -10.33
N ALA A 2 -33.56 -18.54 -9.96
CA ALA A 2 -34.77 -18.93 -10.68
C ALA A 2 -35.07 -17.88 -11.77
N TYR A 3 -35.32 -18.34 -12.99
CA TYR A 3 -35.69 -17.51 -14.13
C TYR A 3 -37.17 -17.77 -14.43
N VAL A 4 -38.00 -16.74 -14.29
CA VAL A 4 -39.45 -16.83 -14.53
C VAL A 4 -39.73 -16.34 -15.94
N ASN A 5 -40.01 -17.27 -16.85
CA ASN A 5 -40.37 -16.95 -18.22
C ASN A 5 -41.89 -16.87 -18.36
N VAL A 6 -42.43 -15.65 -18.37
CA VAL A 6 -43.88 -15.39 -18.45
C VAL A 6 -44.35 -15.42 -19.90
N ASP A 7 -45.36 -16.23 -20.18
CA ASP A 7 -46.11 -16.21 -21.43
C ASP A 7 -47.08 -15.03 -21.42
N ARG A 8 -46.69 -13.96 -22.13
CA ARG A 8 -47.46 -12.71 -22.22
C ARG A 8 -48.82 -12.89 -22.90
N ASP A 9 -48.92 -13.80 -23.87
CA ASP A 9 -50.16 -14.02 -24.60
C ASP A 9 -51.17 -14.73 -23.70
N SER A 10 -50.72 -15.73 -22.94
CA SER A 10 -51.54 -16.42 -21.94
C SER A 10 -51.94 -15.50 -20.78
N ALA A 11 -51.03 -14.66 -20.29
CA ALA A 11 -51.33 -13.66 -19.26
C ALA A 11 -52.36 -12.62 -19.74
N SER A 12 -52.21 -12.10 -20.97
CA SER A 12 -53.14 -11.12 -21.54
C SER A 12 -54.54 -11.67 -21.74
N ARG A 13 -54.70 -12.95 -22.12
CA ARG A 13 -56.01 -13.60 -22.24
C ARG A 13 -56.75 -13.71 -20.91
N LEU A 14 -56.01 -13.76 -19.80
CA LEU A 14 -56.54 -13.80 -18.45
C LEU A 14 -56.60 -12.41 -17.81
N GLY A 15 -56.34 -11.34 -18.57
CA GLY A 15 -56.35 -9.97 -18.06
C GLY A 15 -55.31 -9.69 -16.97
N ILE A 16 -54.20 -10.43 -16.97
CA ILE A 16 -53.09 -10.26 -16.03
C ILE A 16 -51.99 -9.47 -16.72
N SER A 17 -51.58 -8.34 -16.14
CA SER A 17 -50.49 -7.52 -16.66
C SER A 17 -49.12 -8.01 -16.15
N MET A 18 -48.03 -7.66 -16.85
CA MET A 18 -46.68 -7.96 -16.38
C MET A 18 -46.37 -7.25 -15.05
N ALA A 19 -46.98 -6.09 -14.79
CA ALA A 19 -46.85 -5.38 -13.53
C ALA A 19 -47.50 -6.15 -12.38
N ASP A 20 -48.60 -6.88 -12.61
CA ASP A 20 -49.22 -7.73 -11.59
C ASP A 20 -48.32 -8.90 -11.22
N VAL A 21 -47.65 -9.48 -12.22
CA VAL A 21 -46.65 -10.54 -12.02
C VAL A 21 -45.44 -10.03 -11.24
N ASP A 22 -44.87 -8.90 -11.63
CA ASP A 22 -43.75 -8.29 -10.93
C ASP A 22 -44.11 -7.90 -9.48
N ASN A 23 -45.32 -7.35 -9.26
CA ASN A 23 -45.81 -7.04 -7.93
C ASN A 23 -46.01 -8.29 -7.07
N ALA A 24 -46.61 -9.35 -7.62
CA ALA A 24 -46.79 -10.61 -6.90
C ALA A 24 -45.45 -11.23 -6.49
N LEU A 25 -44.46 -11.24 -7.39
CA LEU A 25 -43.11 -11.73 -7.10
C LEU A 25 -42.37 -10.85 -6.09
N CYS A 26 -42.45 -9.52 -6.22
CA CYS A 26 -41.84 -8.59 -5.27
C CYS A 26 -42.48 -8.65 -3.89
N ASN A 27 -43.80 -8.84 -3.80
CA ASN A 27 -44.51 -8.99 -2.53
C ASN A 27 -44.12 -10.31 -1.83
N ALA A 28 -43.89 -11.36 -2.60
CA ALA A 28 -43.56 -12.66 -2.06
C ALA A 28 -42.08 -12.80 -1.66
N PHE A 29 -41.15 -12.31 -2.49
CA PHE A 29 -39.71 -12.55 -2.34
C PHE A 29 -38.84 -11.29 -2.28
N GLY A 30 -39.39 -10.11 -2.53
CA GLY A 30 -38.64 -8.86 -2.74
C GLY A 30 -38.42 -7.97 -1.52
N GLN A 31 -38.66 -8.46 -0.29
CA GLN A 31 -38.60 -7.66 0.95
C GLN A 31 -39.27 -6.27 0.80
N ARG A 32 -40.50 -6.26 0.27
CA ARG A 32 -41.21 -5.01 -0.01
C ARG A 32 -41.56 -4.28 1.28
N LEU A 33 -41.10 -3.04 1.39
CA LEU A 33 -41.52 -2.13 2.46
C LEU A 33 -42.94 -1.62 2.18
N ILE A 34 -43.87 -1.87 3.11
CA ILE A 34 -45.26 -1.40 2.98
C ILE A 34 -45.48 -0.12 3.80
N SER A 35 -44.89 -0.03 4.99
CA SER A 35 -45.08 1.12 5.88
C SER A 35 -43.89 1.26 6.84
N THR A 36 -43.81 2.42 7.48
CA THR A 36 -42.87 2.71 8.57
C THR A 36 -43.67 3.12 9.80
N ILE A 37 -43.45 2.43 10.92
CA ILE A 37 -44.03 2.76 12.22
C ILE A 37 -43.05 3.68 12.95
N TYR A 38 -43.50 4.86 13.32
CA TYR A 38 -42.71 5.85 14.05
C TYR A 38 -42.99 5.74 15.55
N THR A 39 -41.93 5.67 16.35
CA THR A 39 -41.97 5.76 17.82
C THR A 39 -41.17 6.97 18.28
N GLN A 40 -41.23 7.33 19.58
CA GLN A 40 -40.52 8.51 20.11
C GLN A 40 -39.01 8.49 19.88
N ALA A 41 -38.39 7.31 19.83
CA ALA A 41 -36.93 7.17 19.69
C ALA A 41 -36.51 6.45 18.40
N ASN A 42 -37.35 5.57 17.85
CA ASN A 42 -36.99 4.67 16.74
C ASN A 42 -38.03 4.65 15.62
N GLN A 43 -37.60 4.21 14.44
CA GLN A 43 -38.47 3.96 13.29
C GLN A 43 -38.36 2.48 12.90
N TYR A 44 -39.50 1.81 12.73
CA TYR A 44 -39.58 0.40 12.37
C TYR A 44 -40.17 0.23 10.97
N ARG A 45 -39.45 -0.47 10.12
CA ARG A 45 -39.85 -0.76 8.74
C ARG A 45 -40.70 -2.03 8.71
N VAL A 46 -41.94 -1.93 8.21
CA VAL A 46 -42.85 -3.07 8.03
C VAL A 46 -42.62 -3.67 6.65
N VAL A 47 -42.03 -4.85 6.63
CA VAL A 47 -41.72 -5.60 5.41
C VAL A 47 -42.72 -6.74 5.26
N LEU A 48 -43.27 -6.90 4.05
CA LEU A 48 -44.07 -8.06 3.70
C LEU A 48 -43.17 -9.14 3.10
N GLU A 49 -43.36 -10.37 3.55
CA GLU A 49 -42.63 -11.54 3.10
C GLU A 49 -43.58 -12.74 3.02
N HIS A 50 -43.40 -13.60 2.03
CA HIS A 50 -44.13 -14.86 1.93
C HIS A 50 -43.50 -15.89 2.87
N ASN A 51 -44.33 -16.58 3.66
CA ASN A 51 -43.83 -17.66 4.51
C ASN A 51 -43.38 -18.84 3.61
N THR A 52 -42.07 -19.06 3.54
CA THR A 52 -41.45 -20.14 2.74
C THR A 52 -40.94 -21.31 3.60
N GLU A 53 -41.21 -21.33 4.91
CA GLU A 53 -40.70 -22.35 5.84
C GLU A 53 -41.06 -23.79 5.41
N ASN A 54 -42.27 -23.96 4.85
CA ASN A 54 -42.79 -25.27 4.45
C ASN A 54 -42.48 -25.63 2.99
N THR A 55 -42.01 -24.70 2.17
CA THR A 55 -41.73 -24.95 0.74
C THR A 55 -40.56 -24.10 0.27
N PRO A 56 -39.32 -24.45 0.64
CA PRO A 56 -38.14 -23.70 0.23
C PRO A 56 -37.78 -23.93 -1.25
N GLY A 57 -37.08 -22.96 -1.84
CA GLY A 57 -36.53 -23.08 -3.20
C GLY A 57 -37.54 -22.82 -4.30
N LEU A 58 -37.38 -23.48 -5.46
CA LEU A 58 -38.20 -23.22 -6.65
C LEU A 58 -39.68 -23.57 -6.45
N ALA A 59 -39.98 -24.58 -5.61
CA ALA A 59 -41.35 -24.99 -5.32
C ALA A 59 -42.18 -23.89 -4.62
N ALA A 60 -41.53 -22.89 -4.00
CA ALA A 60 -42.22 -21.74 -3.42
C ALA A 60 -43.01 -20.95 -4.47
N LEU A 61 -42.50 -20.90 -5.71
CA LEU A 61 -43.09 -20.14 -6.81
C LEU A 61 -44.42 -20.75 -7.30
N ASP A 62 -44.65 -22.04 -7.07
CA ASP A 62 -45.90 -22.72 -7.44
C ASP A 62 -47.07 -22.30 -6.54
N THR A 63 -46.79 -21.75 -5.36
CA THR A 63 -47.81 -21.28 -4.42
C THR A 63 -48.32 -19.87 -4.72
N ILE A 64 -47.65 -19.17 -5.64
CA ILE A 64 -47.99 -17.80 -6.02
C ILE A 64 -49.26 -17.79 -6.87
N ARG A 65 -50.21 -16.95 -6.48
CA ARG A 65 -51.50 -16.78 -7.15
C ARG A 65 -51.70 -15.32 -7.53
N LEU A 66 -52.22 -15.09 -8.73
CA LEU A 66 -52.52 -13.77 -9.27
C LEU A 66 -54.02 -13.62 -9.44
N THR A 67 -54.50 -12.40 -9.27
CA THR A 67 -55.90 -12.04 -9.54
C THR A 67 -56.03 -11.54 -10.97
N SER A 68 -56.89 -12.18 -11.74
CA SER A 68 -57.32 -11.77 -13.07
C SER A 68 -58.23 -10.53 -12.98
N SER A 69 -58.29 -9.73 -14.05
CA SER A 69 -59.26 -8.63 -14.20
C SER A 69 -60.71 -9.08 -14.01
N ASP A 70 -60.99 -10.35 -14.30
CA ASP A 70 -62.33 -10.93 -14.23
C ASP A 70 -62.64 -11.45 -12.80
N GLY A 71 -61.76 -11.19 -11.83
CA GLY A 71 -61.89 -11.62 -10.43
C GLY A 71 -61.48 -13.07 -10.18
N GLY A 72 -61.08 -13.81 -11.23
CA GLY A 72 -60.55 -15.17 -11.12
C GLY A 72 -59.16 -15.21 -10.49
N VAL A 73 -58.83 -16.30 -9.80
CA VAL A 73 -57.49 -16.52 -9.22
C VAL A 73 -56.74 -17.53 -10.08
N VAL A 74 -55.59 -17.13 -10.60
CA VAL A 74 -54.77 -17.90 -11.54
C VAL A 74 -53.41 -18.20 -10.90
N PRO A 75 -52.96 -19.47 -10.85
CA PRO A 75 -51.62 -19.78 -10.35
C PRO A 75 -50.53 -19.27 -11.29
N LEU A 76 -49.39 -18.83 -10.77
CA LEU A 76 -48.28 -18.34 -11.59
C LEU A 76 -47.79 -19.40 -12.60
N SER A 77 -47.80 -20.68 -12.21
CA SER A 77 -47.37 -21.80 -13.06
C SER A 77 -48.20 -22.01 -14.33
N SER A 78 -49.43 -21.47 -14.42
CA SER A 78 -50.24 -21.57 -15.64
C SER A 78 -49.90 -20.52 -16.70
N ILE A 79 -49.21 -19.44 -16.32
CA ILE A 79 -48.82 -18.35 -17.22
C ILE A 79 -47.31 -18.13 -17.30
N ALA A 80 -46.51 -18.86 -16.52
CA ALA A 80 -45.07 -18.73 -16.50
C ALA A 80 -44.36 -20.07 -16.32
N LYS A 81 -43.25 -20.25 -17.03
CA LYS A 81 -42.35 -21.39 -16.89
C LYS A 81 -41.14 -20.98 -16.06
N ILE A 82 -40.87 -21.72 -14.98
CA ILE A 82 -39.76 -21.44 -14.07
C ILE A 82 -38.58 -22.34 -14.44
N GLU A 83 -37.41 -21.74 -14.67
CA GLU A 83 -36.19 -22.47 -15.01
C GLU A 83 -35.05 -22.09 -14.06
N GLN A 84 -34.30 -23.07 -13.56
CA GLN A 84 -33.11 -22.80 -12.77
C GLN A 84 -31.92 -22.52 -13.69
N ARG A 85 -31.28 -21.36 -13.51
CA ARG A 85 -30.07 -20.98 -14.26
C ARG A 85 -28.94 -20.55 -13.33
N PHE A 86 -27.71 -20.84 -13.74
CA PHE A 86 -26.52 -20.30 -13.09
C PHE A 86 -26.31 -18.87 -13.55
N ALA A 87 -26.20 -17.96 -12.58
CA ALA A 87 -25.95 -16.55 -12.81
C ALA A 87 -25.04 -16.04 -11.69
N PRO A 88 -24.17 -15.07 -11.98
CA PRO A 88 -23.29 -14.48 -10.98
C PRO A 88 -24.15 -13.79 -9.91
N LEU A 89 -23.83 -14.03 -8.64
CA LEU A 89 -24.51 -13.39 -7.50
C LEU A 89 -24.20 -11.89 -7.44
N SER A 90 -22.97 -11.53 -7.81
CA SER A 90 -22.51 -10.16 -7.92
C SER A 90 -21.56 -10.05 -9.11
N ILE A 91 -21.63 -8.91 -9.80
CA ILE A 91 -20.67 -8.55 -10.84
C ILE A 91 -19.88 -7.36 -10.30
N ASN A 92 -18.69 -7.65 -9.78
CA ASN A 92 -17.78 -6.63 -9.32
C ASN A 92 -17.15 -5.93 -10.51
N HIS A 93 -16.88 -4.64 -10.37
CA HIS A 93 -16.22 -3.84 -11.39
C HIS A 93 -14.99 -3.15 -10.82
N LEU A 94 -13.92 -3.09 -11.61
CA LEU A 94 -12.73 -2.29 -11.34
C LEU A 94 -12.37 -1.51 -12.61
N ASP A 95 -12.18 -0.20 -12.46
CA ASP A 95 -11.97 0.74 -13.56
C ASP A 95 -13.00 0.60 -14.70
N GLN A 96 -14.27 0.37 -14.37
CA GLN A 96 -15.39 0.17 -15.31
C GLN A 96 -15.41 -1.16 -16.06
N PHE A 97 -14.55 -2.12 -15.73
CA PHE A 97 -14.62 -3.46 -16.33
C PHE A 97 -15.01 -4.50 -15.28
N PRO A 98 -15.73 -5.56 -15.68
CA PRO A 98 -16.08 -6.65 -14.78
C PRO A 98 -14.80 -7.36 -14.31
N VAL A 99 -14.71 -7.60 -13.01
CA VAL A 99 -13.59 -8.29 -12.39
C VAL A 99 -14.01 -9.47 -11.56
N THR A 100 -13.15 -10.50 -11.57
CA THR A 100 -13.18 -11.58 -10.58
C THR A 100 -12.00 -11.40 -9.65
N THR A 101 -12.30 -11.34 -8.36
CA THR A 101 -11.32 -11.14 -7.31
C THR A 101 -10.90 -12.50 -6.74
N ILE A 102 -9.61 -12.78 -6.76
CA ILE A 102 -9.00 -13.94 -6.13
C ILE A 102 -8.20 -13.44 -4.93
N SER A 103 -8.59 -13.86 -3.75
CA SER A 103 -7.89 -13.52 -2.51
C SER A 103 -7.02 -14.69 -2.07
N PHE A 104 -5.81 -14.40 -1.61
CA PHE A 104 -4.90 -15.40 -1.07
C PHE A 104 -4.22 -14.90 0.19
N ASN A 105 -3.76 -15.84 1.00
CA ASN A 105 -2.89 -15.58 2.15
C ASN A 105 -1.58 -16.33 1.93
N VAL A 106 -0.49 -15.76 2.43
CA VAL A 106 0.85 -16.34 2.31
C VAL A 106 1.15 -17.16 3.58
N PRO A 107 1.65 -18.41 3.47
CA PRO A 107 2.09 -19.19 4.63
C PRO A 107 3.32 -18.56 5.30
N ASP A 108 3.52 -18.78 6.60
CA ASP A 108 4.61 -18.17 7.40
C ASP A 108 6.03 -18.39 6.86
N ASN A 109 6.24 -19.44 6.05
CA ASN A 109 7.54 -19.81 5.48
C ASN A 109 7.81 -19.20 4.10
N TYR A 110 6.89 -18.41 3.56
CA TYR A 110 7.01 -17.80 2.23
C TYR A 110 6.83 -16.30 2.32
N SER A 111 7.59 -15.57 1.50
CA SER A 111 7.42 -14.12 1.42
C SER A 111 6.28 -13.75 0.49
N LEU A 112 5.77 -12.52 0.64
CA LEU A 112 4.80 -11.96 -0.30
C LEU A 112 5.36 -11.92 -1.74
N GLY A 113 6.67 -11.70 -1.88
CA GLY A 113 7.36 -11.71 -3.17
C GLY A 113 7.32 -13.08 -3.84
N ASP A 114 7.54 -14.16 -3.08
CA ASP A 114 7.46 -15.54 -3.60
C ASP A 114 6.07 -15.87 -4.10
N ALA A 115 5.03 -15.46 -3.37
CA ALA A 115 3.64 -15.66 -3.77
C ALA A 115 3.29 -14.89 -5.05
N VAL A 116 3.73 -13.63 -5.16
CA VAL A 116 3.55 -12.82 -6.38
C VAL A 116 4.25 -13.47 -7.57
N GLN A 117 5.48 -13.96 -7.39
CA GLN A 117 6.24 -14.63 -8.44
C GLN A 117 5.56 -15.93 -8.90
N ALA A 118 5.10 -16.75 -7.96
CA ALA A 118 4.37 -17.98 -8.26
C ALA A 118 3.07 -17.71 -9.05
N ILE A 119 2.35 -16.63 -8.72
CA ILE A 119 1.15 -16.21 -9.46
C ILE A 119 1.52 -15.76 -10.87
N MET A 120 2.57 -14.95 -11.04
CA MET A 120 3.02 -14.49 -12.36
C MET A 120 3.47 -15.66 -13.24
N ASP A 121 4.14 -16.66 -12.66
CA ASP A 121 4.58 -17.83 -13.42
C ASP A 121 3.40 -18.73 -13.78
N THR A 122 2.43 -18.88 -12.87
CA THR A 122 1.17 -19.57 -13.14
C THR A 122 0.38 -18.89 -14.26
N GLU A 123 0.31 -17.55 -14.25
CA GLU A 123 -0.35 -16.75 -15.30
C GLU A 123 0.25 -17.03 -16.69
N LYS A 124 1.59 -17.09 -16.77
CA LYS A 124 2.30 -17.44 -18.02
C LYS A 124 2.00 -18.86 -18.47
N THR A 125 1.91 -19.82 -17.54
CA THR A 125 1.62 -21.23 -17.90
C THR A 125 0.17 -21.45 -18.35
N LEU A 126 -0.77 -20.67 -17.81
CA LEU A 126 -2.20 -20.78 -18.11
C LEU A 126 -2.56 -20.30 -19.53
N ASN A 127 -1.65 -19.59 -20.23
CA ASN A 127 -1.90 -19.00 -21.55
C ASN A 127 -3.26 -18.28 -21.60
N LEU A 128 -3.50 -17.38 -20.63
CA LEU A 128 -4.76 -16.66 -20.56
C LEU A 128 -5.05 -15.93 -21.88
N PRO A 129 -6.30 -15.94 -22.37
CA PRO A 129 -6.68 -15.19 -23.56
C PRO A 129 -6.30 -13.71 -23.41
N VAL A 130 -5.88 -13.08 -24.51
CA VAL A 130 -5.46 -11.65 -24.54
C VAL A 130 -6.54 -10.67 -24.04
N ASP A 131 -7.78 -11.12 -23.95
CA ASP A 131 -8.89 -10.35 -23.41
C ASP A 131 -8.90 -10.29 -21.88
N ILE A 132 -8.14 -11.14 -21.18
CA ILE A 132 -8.06 -11.18 -19.71
C ILE A 132 -6.74 -10.54 -19.26
N THR A 133 -6.83 -9.49 -18.45
CA THR A 133 -5.68 -8.87 -17.80
C THR A 133 -5.76 -9.10 -16.30
N THR A 134 -4.68 -9.57 -15.70
CA THR A 134 -4.53 -9.68 -14.24
C THR A 134 -3.96 -8.37 -13.69
N GLN A 135 -4.41 -7.99 -12.50
CA GLN A 135 -3.82 -6.88 -11.75
C GLN A 135 -3.80 -7.21 -10.27
N PHE A 136 -2.64 -7.07 -9.64
CA PHE A 136 -2.55 -7.09 -8.18
C PHE A 136 -3.22 -5.86 -7.58
N GLN A 137 -3.83 -6.01 -6.42
CA GLN A 137 -4.55 -4.97 -5.69
C GLN A 137 -4.10 -4.96 -4.22
N GLY A 138 -4.39 -3.87 -3.51
CA GLY A 138 -4.11 -3.73 -2.08
C GLY A 138 -2.61 -3.79 -1.73
N SER A 139 -2.28 -4.58 -0.71
CA SER A 139 -0.92 -4.72 -0.15
C SER A 139 0.10 -5.23 -1.17
N THR A 140 -0.29 -6.17 -2.03
CA THR A 140 0.54 -6.68 -3.13
C THR A 140 0.89 -5.62 -4.17
N LEU A 141 -0.07 -4.76 -4.51
CA LEU A 141 0.18 -3.66 -5.46
C LEU A 141 1.16 -2.64 -4.87
N ALA A 142 0.93 -2.25 -3.61
CA ALA A 142 1.81 -1.32 -2.90
C ALA A 142 3.25 -1.87 -2.81
N PHE A 143 3.40 -3.17 -2.53
CA PHE A 143 4.70 -3.84 -2.52
C PHE A 143 5.38 -3.81 -3.90
N GLN A 144 4.67 -4.14 -4.98
CA GLN A 144 5.22 -4.11 -6.34
C GLN A 144 5.61 -2.69 -6.78
N SER A 145 4.77 -1.69 -6.49
CA SER A 145 5.08 -0.28 -6.77
C SER A 145 6.28 0.24 -5.97
N ALA A 146 6.41 -0.18 -4.70
CA ALA A 146 7.55 0.16 -3.86
C ALA A 146 8.86 -0.43 -4.41
N LEU A 147 8.88 -1.71 -4.81
CA LEU A 147 10.07 -2.34 -5.39
C LEU A 147 10.56 -1.63 -6.66
N GLY A 148 9.65 -1.31 -7.58
CA GLY A 148 10.00 -0.67 -8.85
C GLY A 148 10.59 0.74 -8.69
N SER A 149 10.06 1.52 -7.75
CA SER A 149 10.55 2.87 -7.46
C SER A 149 11.83 2.87 -6.62
N THR A 150 12.00 1.90 -5.72
CA THR A 150 13.17 1.79 -4.85
C THR A 150 14.47 1.63 -5.63
N VAL A 151 14.48 0.82 -6.69
CA VAL A 151 15.67 0.64 -7.54
C VAL A 151 16.12 1.97 -8.14
N TRP A 152 15.19 2.76 -8.68
CA TRP A 152 15.48 4.08 -9.24
C TRP A 152 15.94 5.08 -8.18
N LEU A 153 15.35 5.04 -6.98
CA LEU A 153 15.77 5.88 -5.87
C LEU A 153 17.18 5.56 -5.39
N ILE A 154 17.55 4.28 -5.31
CA ILE A 154 18.92 3.85 -4.97
C ILE A 154 19.91 4.34 -6.02
N VAL A 155 19.61 4.15 -7.31
CA VAL A 155 20.45 4.64 -8.41
C VAL A 155 20.61 6.16 -8.35
N ALA A 156 19.50 6.90 -8.19
CA ALA A 156 19.53 8.36 -8.06
C ALA A 156 20.35 8.81 -6.84
N ALA A 157 20.22 8.12 -5.70
CA ALA A 157 20.99 8.42 -4.49
C ALA A 157 22.50 8.17 -4.68
N VAL A 158 22.88 7.07 -5.35
CA VAL A 158 24.28 6.78 -5.67
C VAL A 158 24.86 7.84 -6.62
N VAL A 159 24.12 8.24 -7.66
CA VAL A 159 24.54 9.28 -8.59
C VAL A 159 24.67 10.63 -7.89
N ALA A 160 23.68 11.03 -7.09
CA ALA A 160 23.74 12.27 -6.31
C ALA A 160 24.95 12.27 -5.37
N MET A 161 25.21 11.14 -4.70
CA MET A 161 26.36 10.98 -3.83
C MET A 161 27.68 11.05 -4.61
N TYR A 162 27.77 10.42 -5.78
CA TYR A 162 28.94 10.52 -6.65
C TYR A 162 29.24 11.98 -7.02
N ILE A 163 28.22 12.75 -7.41
CA ILE A 163 28.36 14.17 -7.77
C ILE A 163 28.82 14.99 -6.58
N VAL A 164 28.18 14.84 -5.41
CA VAL A 164 28.53 15.60 -4.19
C VAL A 164 29.97 15.30 -3.77
N LEU A 165 30.39 14.04 -3.77
CA LEU A 165 31.77 13.66 -3.43
C LEU A 165 32.76 14.13 -4.50
N GLY A 166 32.41 14.05 -5.77
CA GLY A 166 33.27 14.51 -6.87
C GLY A 166 33.55 16.01 -6.79
N ILE A 167 32.54 16.81 -6.45
CA ILE A 167 32.70 18.25 -6.21
C ILE A 167 33.52 18.50 -4.94
N LEU A 168 33.30 17.72 -3.88
CA LEU A 168 34.00 17.91 -2.60
C LEU A 168 35.51 17.64 -2.69
N TYR A 169 35.91 16.59 -3.43
CA TYR A 169 37.31 16.16 -3.52
C TYR A 169 38.04 16.64 -4.77
N GLU A 170 37.34 17.32 -5.69
CA GLU A 170 37.89 17.76 -6.98
C GLU A 170 38.51 16.61 -7.80
N SER A 171 38.00 15.39 -7.61
CA SER A 171 38.56 14.17 -8.19
C SER A 171 37.45 13.17 -8.47
N PHE A 172 37.50 12.55 -9.64
CA PHE A 172 36.54 11.54 -10.08
C PHE A 172 36.85 10.13 -9.54
N ILE A 173 38.05 9.92 -8.98
CA ILE A 173 38.52 8.59 -8.55
C ILE A 173 38.15 8.28 -7.09
N HIS A 174 38.33 9.25 -6.18
CA HIS A 174 38.01 9.07 -4.76
C HIS A 174 36.53 8.76 -4.47
N PRO A 175 35.55 9.37 -5.18
CA PRO A 175 34.13 9.01 -5.02
C PRO A 175 33.83 7.55 -5.34
N ILE A 176 34.45 6.99 -6.38
CA ILE A 176 34.27 5.58 -6.77
C ILE A 176 34.82 4.65 -5.68
N THR A 177 35.95 5.02 -5.10
CA THR A 177 36.59 4.25 -4.02
C THR A 177 35.69 4.22 -2.78
N ILE A 178 35.05 5.32 -2.41
CA ILE A 178 34.07 5.37 -1.30
C ILE A 178 32.83 4.54 -1.63
N LEU A 179 32.30 4.66 -2.84
CA LEU A 179 31.12 3.92 -3.30
C LEU A 179 31.36 2.41 -3.39
N SER A 180 32.60 1.97 -3.56
CA SER A 180 32.95 0.54 -3.56
C SER A 180 32.66 -0.19 -2.25
N THR A 181 32.40 0.56 -1.16
CA THR A 181 31.96 -0.01 0.12
C THR A 181 30.46 -0.32 0.18
N LEU A 182 29.66 0.23 -0.75
CA LEU A 182 28.21 0.04 -0.79
C LEU A 182 27.79 -1.41 -1.07
N PRO A 183 28.38 -2.13 -2.06
CA PRO A 183 28.00 -3.52 -2.33
C PRO A 183 28.20 -4.41 -1.11
N THR A 184 29.32 -4.24 -0.40
CA THR A 184 29.64 -5.03 0.80
C THR A 184 28.66 -4.74 1.94
N ALA A 185 28.28 -3.47 2.14
CA ALA A 185 27.27 -3.10 3.13
C ALA A 185 25.88 -3.69 2.79
N GLY A 186 25.49 -3.66 1.51
CA GLY A 186 24.25 -4.24 1.02
C GLY A 186 24.20 -5.76 1.21
N VAL A 187 25.27 -6.46 0.84
CA VAL A 187 25.38 -7.92 1.05
C VAL A 187 25.33 -8.27 2.54
N GLY A 188 26.02 -7.52 3.39
CA GLY A 188 25.97 -7.70 4.84
C GLY A 188 24.57 -7.51 5.43
N ALA A 189 23.83 -6.50 4.96
CA ALA A 189 22.46 -6.26 5.39
C ALA A 189 21.50 -7.37 4.93
N LEU A 190 21.61 -7.80 3.66
CA LEU A 190 20.81 -8.90 3.12
C LEU A 190 21.09 -10.21 3.87
N LEU A 191 22.35 -10.50 4.16
CA LEU A 191 22.74 -11.70 4.90
C LEU A 191 22.21 -11.66 6.34
N ALA A 192 22.24 -10.48 6.99
CA ALA A 192 21.65 -10.30 8.32
C ALA A 192 20.13 -10.53 8.31
N LEU A 193 19.41 -10.02 7.30
CA LEU A 193 17.97 -10.28 7.12
C LEU A 193 17.68 -11.77 6.91
N MET A 194 18.52 -12.44 6.11
CA MET A 194 18.40 -13.87 5.84
C MET A 194 18.60 -14.72 7.10
N ILE A 195 19.59 -14.37 7.94
CA ILE A 195 19.81 -15.05 9.24
C ILE A 195 18.66 -14.77 10.21
N ALA A 196 18.12 -13.53 10.20
CA ALA A 196 17.00 -13.15 11.06
C ALA A 196 15.64 -13.72 10.59
N GLY A 197 15.59 -14.41 9.43
CA GLY A 197 14.34 -14.90 8.84
C GLY A 197 13.35 -13.80 8.51
N SER A 198 13.84 -12.57 8.28
CA SER A 198 13.01 -11.40 8.03
C SER A 198 12.89 -11.12 6.53
N GLU A 199 11.69 -10.76 6.08
CA GLU A 199 11.44 -10.36 4.69
C GLU A 199 12.05 -8.98 4.38
N LEU A 200 12.33 -8.71 3.10
CA LEU A 200 12.70 -7.38 2.64
C LEU A 200 11.44 -6.49 2.57
N ASP A 201 11.10 -5.86 3.68
CA ASP A 201 10.00 -4.90 3.77
C ASP A 201 10.48 -3.43 3.74
N VAL A 202 9.54 -2.49 3.85
CA VAL A 202 9.86 -1.05 3.85
C VAL A 202 10.76 -0.66 5.02
N ILE A 203 10.60 -1.31 6.19
CA ILE A 203 11.40 -1.03 7.39
C ILE A 203 12.84 -1.52 7.18
N ALA A 204 13.01 -2.72 6.62
CA ALA A 204 14.30 -3.29 6.25
C ALA A 204 15.03 -2.39 5.25
N ILE A 205 14.33 -1.85 4.25
CA ILE A 205 14.90 -0.90 3.27
C ILE A 205 15.40 0.37 3.96
N ILE A 206 14.62 0.96 4.88
CA ILE A 206 15.08 2.12 5.66
C ILE A 206 16.35 1.78 6.45
N GLY A 207 16.40 0.60 7.07
CA GLY A 207 17.58 0.11 7.77
C GLY A 207 18.82 -0.02 6.86
N ILE A 208 18.65 -0.55 5.64
CA ILE A 208 19.74 -0.66 4.65
C ILE A 208 20.26 0.73 4.26
N ILE A 209 19.37 1.70 4.02
CA ILE A 209 19.75 3.07 3.67
C ILE A 209 20.53 3.73 4.82
N LEU A 210 20.10 3.53 6.07
CA LEU A 210 20.82 4.03 7.24
C LEU A 210 22.19 3.37 7.40
N LEU A 211 22.27 2.05 7.21
CA LEU A 211 23.53 1.30 7.29
C LEU A 211 24.54 1.79 6.26
N ILE A 212 24.08 2.05 5.02
CA ILE A 212 24.90 2.65 3.96
C ILE A 212 25.55 3.96 4.43
N GLY A 213 24.80 4.83 5.12
CA GLY A 213 25.32 6.08 5.66
C GLY A 213 26.43 5.88 6.70
N ILE A 214 26.25 4.91 7.60
CA ILE A 214 27.22 4.57 8.65
C ILE A 214 28.52 4.04 8.02
N VAL A 215 28.43 3.09 7.09
CA VAL A 215 29.59 2.50 6.41
C VAL A 215 30.32 3.54 5.57
N LYS A 216 29.57 4.39 4.86
CA LYS A 216 30.13 5.51 4.09
C LYS A 216 30.91 6.49 4.95
N LYS A 217 30.40 6.87 6.14
CA LYS A 217 31.16 7.71 7.08
C LYS A 217 32.50 7.04 7.43
N ASN A 218 32.52 5.72 7.51
CA ASN A 218 33.75 4.96 7.69
C ASN A 218 34.74 5.07 6.53
N ALA A 219 34.28 4.97 5.30
CA ALA A 219 35.13 5.20 4.13
C ALA A 219 35.61 6.65 4.02
N ILE A 220 34.71 7.62 4.20
CA ILE A 220 34.97 9.06 4.05
C ILE A 220 36.11 9.50 4.97
N MET A 221 36.01 9.31 6.30
CA MET A 221 37.08 9.85 7.17
C MET A 221 38.45 9.14 6.97
N MET A 222 38.50 7.90 6.45
CA MET A 222 39.79 7.26 6.12
C MET A 222 40.44 7.92 4.91
N ILE A 223 39.65 8.22 3.89
CA ILE A 223 40.13 8.84 2.65
C ILE A 223 40.49 10.31 2.89
N ASP A 224 39.69 11.04 3.68
CA ASP A 224 39.98 12.42 4.08
C ASP A 224 41.34 12.52 4.77
N PHE A 225 41.61 11.63 5.73
CA PHE A 225 42.87 11.63 6.44
C PHE A 225 44.05 11.27 5.53
N ALA A 226 43.88 10.28 4.65
CA ALA A 226 44.93 9.90 3.71
C ALA A 226 45.27 11.05 2.75
N LEU A 227 44.27 11.75 2.21
CA LEU A 227 44.48 12.93 1.36
C LEU A 227 45.14 14.09 2.13
N ALA A 228 44.76 14.32 3.38
CA ALA A 228 45.37 15.34 4.21
C ALA A 228 46.86 15.03 4.48
N ALA A 229 47.20 13.78 4.80
CA ALA A 229 48.58 13.35 5.01
C ALA A 229 49.43 13.43 3.72
N GLU A 230 48.84 13.11 2.55
CA GLU A 230 49.53 13.26 1.27
C GLU A 230 49.81 14.73 0.92
N ARG A 231 48.81 15.62 1.12
CA ARG A 231 48.92 17.04 0.75
C ARG A 231 49.72 17.89 1.74
N GLU A 232 49.53 17.68 3.04
CA GLU A 232 50.16 18.51 4.09
C GLU A 232 51.51 17.96 4.56
N GLN A 233 51.66 16.63 4.59
CA GLN A 233 52.86 15.96 5.11
C GLN A 233 53.75 15.36 4.01
N GLY A 234 53.32 15.44 2.75
CA GLY A 234 54.09 14.93 1.60
C GLY A 234 54.32 13.41 1.63
N MET A 235 53.50 12.68 2.39
CA MET A 235 53.65 11.23 2.55
C MET A 235 53.31 10.48 1.26
N SER A 236 53.93 9.33 1.05
CA SER A 236 53.55 8.44 -0.05
C SER A 236 52.10 7.94 0.16
N PRO A 237 51.31 7.68 -0.91
CA PRO A 237 49.93 7.22 -0.78
C PRO A 237 49.76 5.95 0.07
N ARG A 238 50.78 5.07 0.07
CA ARG A 238 50.79 3.84 0.88
C ARG A 238 50.99 4.14 2.36
N ASP A 239 51.89 5.05 2.70
CA ASP A 239 52.16 5.41 4.10
C ASP A 239 51.00 6.23 4.67
N ALA A 240 50.40 7.10 3.85
CA ALA A 240 49.25 7.92 4.21
C ALA A 240 48.02 7.08 4.57
N ILE A 241 47.67 6.08 3.75
CA ILE A 241 46.52 5.20 4.05
C ILE A 241 46.80 4.27 5.25
N TYR A 242 48.04 3.80 5.40
CA TYR A 242 48.43 2.98 6.55
C TYR A 242 48.30 3.76 7.86
N GLN A 243 48.76 5.01 7.87
CA GLN A 243 48.61 5.91 9.00
C GLN A 243 47.14 6.24 9.28
N ALA A 244 46.33 6.44 8.24
CA ALA A 244 44.89 6.62 8.36
C ALA A 244 44.22 5.43 9.05
N CYS A 245 44.58 4.20 8.67
CA CYS A 245 44.07 2.98 9.29
C CYS A 245 44.46 2.89 10.77
N LEU A 246 45.71 3.19 11.13
CA LEU A 246 46.16 3.14 12.53
C LEU A 246 45.42 4.15 13.43
N LEU A 247 45.17 5.36 12.92
CA LEU A 247 44.44 6.38 13.68
C LEU A 247 42.95 6.05 13.81
N ARG A 248 42.36 5.42 12.79
CA ARG A 248 40.98 4.95 12.80
C ARG A 248 40.75 3.77 13.75
N PHE A 249 41.76 2.91 13.90
CA PHE A 249 41.70 1.72 14.75
C PHE A 249 41.86 2.02 16.25
N ARG A 250 42.15 3.27 16.64
CA ARG A 250 42.22 3.62 18.06
C ARG A 250 40.84 3.42 18.72
N PRO A 251 40.72 2.53 19.72
CA PRO A 251 39.52 2.43 20.55
C PRO A 251 39.28 3.78 21.22
N ILE A 252 38.03 4.24 21.34
CA ILE A 252 37.68 5.36 22.22
C ILE A 252 37.83 4.82 23.65
N PRO A 253 38.85 5.21 24.42
CA PRO A 253 38.85 4.89 25.84
C PRO A 253 37.83 5.84 26.47
N ASP A 254 36.92 5.30 27.26
CA ASP A 254 36.08 6.06 28.18
C ASP A 254 36.99 6.67 29.28
N ASP A 255 37.75 7.70 28.94
CA ASP A 255 38.44 8.53 29.91
C ASP A 255 38.12 9.99 29.64
N HIS A 256 37.64 10.66 30.68
CA HIS A 256 37.10 12.03 30.69
C HIS A 256 38.15 13.11 30.36
N SER A 257 39.32 12.72 29.86
CA SER A 257 40.41 13.58 29.38
C SER A 257 40.61 13.55 27.86
N GLY A 258 39.97 12.65 27.12
CA GLY A 258 40.17 12.43 25.66
C GLY A 258 39.41 13.35 24.71
N GLY A 259 38.65 14.33 25.22
CA GLY A 259 37.74 15.17 24.43
C GLY A 259 38.40 16.19 23.49
N SER A 260 39.71 16.43 23.58
CA SER A 260 40.40 17.45 22.77
C SER A 260 40.77 16.97 21.36
N ALA A 261 41.17 15.71 21.20
CA ALA A 261 41.59 15.16 19.90
C ALA A 261 40.41 14.94 18.95
N TRP A 262 39.26 14.49 19.47
CA TRP A 262 38.03 14.35 18.67
C TRP A 262 37.34 15.69 18.42
N ARG A 263 37.44 16.66 19.33
CA ARG A 263 37.04 18.05 19.05
C ARG A 263 37.86 18.64 17.92
N ALA A 264 39.17 18.37 17.84
CA ALA A 264 39.99 18.80 16.71
C ALA A 264 39.57 18.14 15.38
N ALA A 265 39.20 16.85 15.38
CA ALA A 265 38.67 16.18 14.19
C ALA A 265 37.28 16.71 13.76
N ALA A 266 36.39 16.99 14.72
CA ALA A 266 35.10 17.64 14.47
C ALA A 266 35.23 19.11 14.05
N ASP A 267 36.25 19.82 14.55
CA ASP A 267 36.58 21.20 14.16
C ASP A 267 37.16 21.27 12.75
N VAL A 268 37.92 20.26 12.28
CA VAL A 268 38.34 20.15 10.88
C VAL A 268 37.12 19.99 9.96
N GLU A 269 36.14 19.18 10.35
CA GLU A 269 34.86 19.05 9.62
C GLU A 269 34.05 20.37 9.59
N TYR A 270 34.19 21.23 10.61
CA TYR A 270 33.56 22.56 10.64
C TYR A 270 34.36 23.66 9.91
N ARG A 271 35.70 23.57 9.86
CA ARG A 271 36.57 24.62 9.29
C ARG A 271 36.67 24.55 7.76
N GLY A 272 36.44 23.37 7.16
CA GLY A 272 36.26 23.22 5.71
C GLY A 272 35.01 23.88 5.13
N ARG A 273 34.10 24.39 5.98
CA ARG A 273 32.81 24.97 5.58
C ARG A 273 32.74 26.51 5.57
N ARG A 274 33.83 27.24 5.84
CA ARG A 274 33.85 28.72 5.76
C ARG A 274 34.99 29.25 4.90
N GLY A 275 34.77 29.20 3.59
CA GLY A 275 35.34 30.18 2.65
C GLY A 275 34.37 31.36 2.49
N THR A 276 34.80 32.54 2.92
CA THR A 276 34.28 33.89 2.58
C THR A 276 32.79 34.19 2.77
N ALA A 277 32.42 34.70 3.95
CA ALA A 277 31.28 35.61 4.08
C ALA A 277 31.74 36.88 4.83
N SER A 278 31.74 37.99 4.11
CA SER A 278 32.04 39.34 4.61
C SER A 278 31.07 39.74 5.72
N SER A 279 31.61 40.26 6.82
CA SER A 279 30.87 40.77 7.97
C SER A 279 29.90 41.90 7.58
N VAL A 280 28.60 41.60 7.52
CA VAL A 280 27.56 42.62 7.40
C VAL A 280 27.25 43.16 8.80
N ARG A 281 27.48 44.47 8.94
CA ARG A 281 27.30 45.26 10.14
C ARG A 281 25.79 45.51 10.34
N TYR A 282 25.18 44.92 11.37
CA TYR A 282 23.78 45.20 11.71
C TYR A 282 23.64 46.60 12.32
N ARG A 283 22.86 47.45 11.63
CA ARG A 283 22.47 48.79 12.08
C ARG A 283 21.07 48.67 12.69
N HIS A 284 20.92 49.12 13.93
CA HIS A 284 19.62 49.20 14.61
C HIS A 284 18.63 50.07 13.81
N GLY A 285 17.51 49.47 13.41
CA GLY A 285 16.37 50.14 12.78
C GLY A 285 15.08 49.81 13.54
N ARG A 286 14.29 50.84 13.82
CA ARG A 286 13.08 50.88 14.65
C ARG A 286 11.99 49.88 14.23
N ARG A 287 11.25 49.38 15.22
CA ARG A 287 9.95 48.71 15.04
C ARG A 287 8.85 49.75 14.76
N PRO A 288 7.89 49.48 13.88
CA PRO A 288 6.53 49.99 13.98
C PRO A 288 5.57 48.93 14.53
N ASP A 289 4.59 49.42 15.28
CA ASP A 289 3.54 48.69 15.97
C ASP A 289 2.66 47.81 15.05
N CYS A 290 2.16 46.71 15.60
CA CYS A 290 1.04 45.96 15.04
C CYS A 290 -0.11 45.93 16.05
N GLN A 291 -1.26 46.41 15.61
CA GLN A 291 -2.57 46.34 16.26
C GLN A 291 -3.14 44.90 16.23
N PRO A 292 -4.11 44.58 17.11
CA PRO A 292 -4.58 43.21 17.35
C PRO A 292 -5.77 42.83 16.44
N GLY A 293 -5.92 41.53 16.16
CA GLY A 293 -7.06 41.01 15.42
C GLY A 293 -7.26 39.50 15.54
N ALA A 294 -8.27 39.13 16.31
CA ALA A 294 -9.22 38.01 16.18
C ALA A 294 -8.73 36.54 16.30
N ASP A 295 -9.05 36.01 17.48
CA ASP A 295 -9.51 34.67 17.86
C ASP A 295 -10.01 33.70 16.77
N ALA A 296 -9.55 32.45 16.86
CA ALA A 296 -10.29 31.28 16.40
C ALA A 296 -10.20 30.17 17.47
N VAL A 297 -11.32 29.98 18.16
CA VAL A 297 -11.60 28.91 19.11
C VAL A 297 -11.81 27.61 18.34
N TYR A 298 -11.04 26.57 18.65
CA TYR A 298 -11.41 25.18 18.33
C TYR A 298 -11.42 24.35 19.61
N HIS A 299 -12.63 23.99 20.03
CA HIS A 299 -12.91 22.96 21.03
C HIS A 299 -12.63 21.59 20.42
N ALA A 300 -11.72 20.82 21.02
CA ALA A 300 -11.64 19.38 20.83
C ALA A 300 -12.51 18.71 21.90
N GLY A 301 -13.68 18.22 21.49
CA GLY A 301 -14.55 17.38 22.30
C GLY A 301 -14.29 15.91 22.02
N ASP A 302 -14.22 15.15 23.11
CA ASP A 302 -14.03 13.70 23.19
C ASP A 302 -14.93 12.87 22.26
N LEU A 303 -14.30 11.94 21.52
CA LEU A 303 -14.95 10.71 21.08
C LEU A 303 -14.01 9.54 21.36
N SER A 304 -14.42 8.73 22.34
CA SER A 304 -13.82 7.47 22.73
C SER A 304 -13.93 6.45 21.59
N ALA A 305 -12.80 6.06 21.01
CA ALA A 305 -12.70 4.91 20.12
C ALA A 305 -12.11 3.72 20.91
N VAL A 306 -12.97 2.75 21.23
CA VAL A 306 -12.57 1.43 21.72
C VAL A 306 -11.77 0.74 20.61
N ARG A 307 -10.45 0.60 20.80
CA ARG A 307 -9.59 -0.29 20.01
C ARG A 307 -9.67 -1.71 20.57
N PRO A 308 -9.90 -2.76 19.76
CA PRO A 308 -9.55 -4.11 20.16
C PRO A 308 -8.02 -4.34 20.04
N PRO A 309 -7.45 -5.27 20.83
CA PRO A 309 -6.01 -5.48 20.89
C PRO A 309 -5.49 -6.22 19.64
N GLY A 310 -4.23 -5.95 19.33
CA GLY A 310 -3.53 -6.47 18.16
C GLY A 310 -3.40 -7.99 18.17
N ILE A 311 -3.81 -8.57 17.05
CA ILE A 311 -3.28 -9.81 16.49
C ILE A 311 -2.89 -9.44 15.07
N GLY A 312 -1.65 -9.72 14.68
CA GLY A 312 -1.17 -9.51 13.31
C GLY A 312 -2.12 -10.21 12.34
N GLY A 313 -2.93 -9.42 11.63
CA GLY A 313 -3.92 -9.93 10.72
C GLY A 313 -3.27 -10.61 9.51
N PRO A 314 -3.95 -11.59 8.88
CA PRO A 314 -3.44 -12.24 7.68
C PRO A 314 -3.18 -11.20 6.59
N LYS A 315 -2.02 -11.28 5.92
CA LYS A 315 -1.69 -10.47 4.74
C LYS A 315 -2.60 -10.94 3.58
N VAL A 316 -3.84 -10.46 3.54
CA VAL A 316 -4.77 -10.74 2.44
C VAL A 316 -4.30 -9.96 1.21
N ALA A 317 -3.81 -10.70 0.23
CA ALA A 317 -3.45 -10.17 -1.08
C ALA A 317 -4.56 -10.46 -2.07
N LEU A 318 -4.74 -9.55 -3.03
CA LEU A 318 -5.93 -9.51 -3.87
C LEU A 318 -5.51 -9.44 -5.34
N LEU A 319 -5.97 -10.38 -6.16
CA LEU A 319 -5.73 -10.44 -7.59
C LEU A 319 -7.05 -10.20 -8.31
N ALA A 320 -7.13 -9.14 -9.10
CA ALA A 320 -8.28 -8.85 -9.95
C ALA A 320 -8.01 -9.34 -11.38
N MET A 321 -8.85 -10.23 -11.90
CA MET A 321 -8.88 -10.59 -13.33
C MET A 321 -9.95 -9.77 -14.04
N LYS A 322 -9.54 -9.03 -15.07
CA LYS A 322 -10.36 -8.08 -15.82
C LYS A 322 -10.52 -8.57 -17.25
N ARG A 323 -11.75 -8.65 -17.77
CA ARG A 323 -12.01 -9.04 -19.17
C ARG A 323 -12.37 -7.82 -20.02
N ARG A 324 -11.59 -7.50 -21.05
CA ARG A 324 -11.97 -6.51 -22.08
C ARG A 324 -13.08 -7.08 -22.96
N ARG A 325 -14.14 -6.29 -23.20
CA ARG A 325 -15.08 -6.54 -24.31
C ARG A 325 -14.48 -5.93 -25.59
N LYS A 326 -14.61 -6.64 -26.71
CA LYS A 326 -14.51 -6.06 -28.05
C LYS A 326 -15.71 -5.17 -28.32
#